data_AF-N4WRJ4-F1
#
_entry.id   AF-N4WRJ4-F1
#
_cell.length_a   1.000
_cell.length_b   1.000
_cell.length_c   1.000
_cell.angle_alpha   90.00
_cell.angle_beta   90.00
_cell.angle_gamma   90.00
#
_symmetry.space_group_name_H-M   'P 1'
#
loop_
_entity.id
_entity.type
_entity.pdbx_description
1 polymer ?
#
loop_
_entity_poly.entity_id
_entity_poly.type
_entity_poly.pdbx_seq_one_letter_code
_entity_poly.pdbx_strand_id
1 'polypeptide(L)'
;PEEHTDVMVEQTKAAMEGYNYWTGEEISSFHSAAIVVAGLSSHFTSWRRGRSLTLSKAQLKKVKERRQANKETNNRANSNEAVSKNNNVPSYGKKSVPIGPYQTVYGFPVKVKPGAQEKHIPNTPNYKQEIADGKNKSIFYGDNKTAQELLDKFAGKGTTVTKSKERVDFDEPIGKYYDTVTGQYIETNRGMLHYGKDGAHIVPAKPSE
;
A
#
# COMPACT_ATOMS: atom_id res chain seq x y z
N PRO A 1 -9.21 0.33 -50.40
CA PRO A 1 -9.58 -0.55 -49.28
C PRO A 1 -8.96 -0.04 -47.97
N GLU A 2 -9.78 0.48 -47.06
CA GLU A 2 -9.29 0.88 -45.74
C GLU A 2 -8.83 -0.36 -44.96
N GLU A 3 -7.58 -0.32 -44.50
CA GLU A 3 -6.98 -1.40 -43.73
C GLU A 3 -7.57 -1.37 -42.31
N HIS A 4 -8.38 -2.37 -42.01
CA HIS A 4 -9.14 -2.52 -40.77
C HIS A 4 -8.39 -3.43 -39.80
N THR A 5 -8.12 -2.94 -38.58
CA THR A 5 -7.49 -3.75 -37.52
C THR A 5 -8.54 -4.24 -36.53
N ASP A 6 -8.39 -5.50 -36.09
CA ASP A 6 -9.27 -6.10 -35.08
C ASP A 6 -9.02 -5.43 -33.72
N VAL A 7 -10.09 -4.89 -33.15
CA VAL A 7 -10.08 -4.16 -31.88
C VAL A 7 -9.57 -5.03 -30.74
N MET A 8 -9.91 -6.32 -30.74
CA MET A 8 -9.50 -7.24 -29.67
C MET A 8 -8.00 -7.52 -29.72
N VAL A 9 -7.42 -7.55 -30.91
CA VAL A 9 -5.96 -7.72 -31.09
C VAL A 9 -5.22 -6.50 -30.56
N GLU A 10 -5.70 -5.31 -30.88
CA GLU A 10 -5.10 -4.06 -30.40
C GLU A 10 -5.29 -3.87 -28.89
N GLN A 11 -6.43 -4.27 -28.32
CA GLN A 11 -6.64 -4.33 -26.88
C GLN A 11 -5.68 -5.30 -26.18
N THR A 12 -5.46 -6.48 -26.78
CA THR A 12 -4.55 -7.49 -26.24
C THR A 12 -3.10 -7.01 -26.27
N LYS A 13 -2.66 -6.40 -27.39
CA LYS A 13 -1.32 -5.80 -27.50
C LYS A 13 -1.11 -4.66 -26.50
N ALA A 14 -2.10 -3.75 -26.38
CA ALA A 14 -2.07 -2.68 -25.39
C ALA A 14 -1.97 -3.22 -23.96
N ALA A 15 -2.72 -4.28 -23.64
CA ALA A 15 -2.65 -4.93 -22.35
C ALA A 15 -1.29 -5.62 -22.10
N MET A 16 -0.68 -6.24 -23.11
CA MET A 16 0.69 -6.77 -23.02
C MET A 16 1.72 -5.67 -22.75
N GLU A 17 1.51 -4.46 -23.30
CA GLU A 17 2.29 -3.27 -23.00
C GLU A 17 1.91 -2.57 -21.69
N GLY A 18 0.93 -3.11 -20.94
CA GLY A 18 0.58 -2.66 -19.58
C GLY A 18 -0.39 -1.48 -19.51
N TYR A 19 -1.13 -1.18 -20.57
CA TYR A 19 -2.10 -0.07 -20.56
C TYR A 19 -3.46 -0.44 -21.16
N ASN A 20 -4.50 0.30 -20.77
CA ASN A 20 -5.84 0.19 -21.32
C ASN A 20 -5.89 0.84 -22.70
N TYR A 21 -6.31 0.08 -23.71
CA TYR A 21 -6.38 0.57 -25.10
C TYR A 21 -7.29 1.79 -25.31
N TRP A 22 -8.40 1.91 -24.56
CA TRP A 22 -9.39 2.95 -24.78
C TRP A 22 -9.10 4.23 -23.98
N THR A 23 -8.61 4.07 -22.75
CA THR A 23 -8.33 5.20 -21.86
C THR A 23 -6.87 5.65 -21.92
N GLY A 24 -5.97 4.78 -22.38
CA GLY A 24 -4.52 5.04 -22.41
C GLY A 24 -3.87 5.01 -21.03
N GLU A 25 -4.61 4.63 -19.98
CA GLU A 25 -4.13 4.57 -18.60
C GLU A 25 -3.37 3.28 -18.34
N GLU A 26 -2.39 3.32 -17.43
CA GLU A 26 -1.68 2.13 -16.98
C GLU A 26 -2.63 1.19 -16.24
N ILE A 27 -2.56 -0.10 -16.56
CA ILE A 27 -3.37 -1.13 -15.92
C ILE A 27 -2.49 -2.05 -15.10
N SER A 28 -2.99 -2.47 -13.94
CA SER A 28 -2.29 -3.44 -13.09
C SER A 28 -1.99 -4.75 -13.83
N SER A 29 -0.95 -5.47 -13.42
CA SER A 29 -0.54 -6.75 -14.02
C SER A 29 -1.65 -7.82 -14.02
N PHE A 30 -2.56 -7.79 -13.04
CA PHE A 30 -3.71 -8.69 -12.99
C PHE A 30 -4.77 -8.33 -14.03
N HIS A 31 -5.06 -7.03 -14.19
CA HIS A 31 -5.99 -6.54 -15.22
C HIS A 31 -5.44 -6.75 -16.63
N SER A 32 -4.13 -6.57 -16.86
CA SER A 32 -3.52 -6.87 -18.15
C SER A 32 -3.59 -8.36 -18.47
N ALA A 33 -3.25 -9.24 -17.51
CA ALA A 33 -3.35 -10.68 -17.67
C ALA A 33 -4.79 -11.13 -18.00
N ALA A 34 -5.79 -10.56 -17.33
CA ALA A 34 -7.20 -10.86 -17.58
C ALA A 34 -7.62 -10.49 -19.01
N ILE A 35 -7.21 -9.31 -19.50
CA ILE A 35 -7.51 -8.86 -20.87
C ILE A 35 -6.80 -9.75 -21.91
N VAL A 36 -5.54 -10.15 -21.66
CA VAL A 36 -4.79 -11.04 -22.56
C VAL A 36 -5.44 -12.42 -22.66
N VAL A 37 -5.85 -13.00 -21.52
CA VAL A 37 -6.54 -14.31 -21.49
C VAL A 37 -7.92 -14.22 -22.17
N ALA A 38 -8.66 -13.13 -21.92
CA ALA A 38 -9.94 -12.88 -22.59
C ALA A 38 -9.76 -12.70 -24.12
N GLY A 39 -8.71 -12.00 -24.55
CA GLY A 39 -8.38 -11.82 -25.96
C GLY A 39 -8.09 -13.15 -26.67
N LEU A 40 -7.26 -14.00 -26.06
CA LEU A 40 -6.92 -15.33 -26.60
C LEU A 40 -8.13 -16.27 -26.69
N SER A 41 -8.98 -16.29 -25.65
CA SER A 41 -10.21 -17.10 -25.65
C SER A 41 -11.29 -16.55 -26.61
N SER A 42 -11.37 -15.23 -26.75
CA SER A 42 -12.27 -14.55 -27.69
C SER A 42 -11.83 -14.75 -29.13
N HIS A 43 -10.53 -14.74 -29.45
CA HIS A 43 -10.03 -15.01 -30.81
C HIS A 43 -10.39 -16.43 -31.28
N PHE A 44 -10.35 -17.40 -30.38
CA PHE A 44 -10.74 -18.78 -30.68
C PHE A 44 -12.26 -18.94 -30.88
N THR A 45 -13.08 -18.18 -30.14
CA THR A 45 -14.55 -18.24 -30.23
C THR A 45 -15.13 -17.35 -31.34
N SER A 46 -14.51 -16.21 -31.66
CA SER A 46 -14.90 -15.33 -32.76
C SER A 46 -14.56 -15.94 -34.12
N TRP A 47 -13.44 -16.68 -34.24
CA TRP A 47 -13.10 -17.48 -35.43
C TRP A 47 -14.20 -18.50 -35.76
N ARG A 48 -14.85 -19.09 -34.74
CA ARG A 48 -15.98 -20.02 -34.92
C ARG A 48 -17.33 -19.36 -35.24
N ARG A 49 -17.51 -18.06 -35.00
CA ARG A 49 -18.82 -17.37 -35.10
C ARG A 49 -18.85 -16.17 -36.05
N GLY A 50 -17.76 -15.86 -36.75
CA GLY A 50 -17.73 -14.93 -37.89
C GLY A 50 -18.11 -13.47 -37.56
N ARG A 51 -17.89 -12.99 -36.34
CA ARG A 51 -18.12 -11.58 -35.95
C ARG A 51 -16.79 -10.91 -35.60
N SER A 52 -16.29 -10.06 -36.47
CA SER A 52 -15.17 -9.15 -36.20
C SER A 52 -15.70 -7.71 -36.13
N LEU A 53 -15.34 -6.98 -35.07
CA LEU A 53 -15.54 -5.54 -34.95
C LEU A 53 -14.24 -4.88 -35.40
N THR A 54 -14.31 -3.98 -36.38
CA THR A 54 -13.14 -3.30 -36.95
C THR A 54 -13.19 -1.80 -36.69
N LEU A 55 -12.01 -1.17 -36.53
CA LEU A 55 -11.88 0.29 -36.41
C LEU A 55 -11.16 0.90 -37.62
N SER A 56 -11.38 2.19 -37.86
CA SER A 56 -10.68 2.97 -38.90
C SER A 56 -9.40 3.62 -38.36
N LYS A 57 -8.44 3.91 -39.26
CA LYS A 57 -7.15 4.54 -38.92
C LYS A 57 -7.30 5.88 -38.18
N ALA A 58 -8.36 6.63 -38.47
CA ALA A 58 -8.65 7.90 -37.79
C ALA A 58 -8.98 7.72 -36.30
N GLN A 59 -9.67 6.62 -35.92
CA GLN A 59 -9.95 6.34 -34.51
C GLN A 59 -8.68 5.88 -33.78
N LEU A 60 -7.85 5.06 -34.44
CA LEU A 60 -6.55 4.65 -33.91
C LEU A 60 -5.63 5.86 -33.63
N LYS A 61 -5.63 6.85 -34.55
CA LYS A 61 -4.82 8.07 -34.41
C LYS A 61 -5.25 8.90 -33.20
N LYS A 62 -6.56 9.10 -32.99
CA LYS A 62 -7.09 9.82 -31.82
C LYS A 62 -6.71 9.17 -30.49
N VAL A 63 -6.69 7.83 -30.43
CA VAL A 63 -6.26 7.08 -29.23
C VAL A 63 -4.78 7.32 -28.94
N LYS A 64 -3.92 7.27 -29.97
CA LYS A 64 -2.48 7.52 -29.84
C LYS A 64 -2.16 8.97 -29.42
N GLU A 65 -2.89 9.95 -29.96
CA GLU A 65 -2.75 11.36 -29.58
C GLU A 65 -3.14 11.60 -28.11
N ARG A 66 -4.20 10.95 -27.62
CA ARG A 66 -4.59 10.99 -26.18
C ARG A 66 -3.49 10.41 -25.27
N ARG A 67 -2.80 9.35 -25.70
CA ARG A 67 -1.64 8.78 -24.96
C ARG A 67 -0.50 9.80 -24.81
N GLN A 68 -0.18 10.54 -25.87
CA GLN A 68 0.88 11.55 -25.82
C GLN A 68 0.51 12.71 -24.87
N ALA A 69 -0.73 13.20 -24.95
CA ALA A 69 -1.22 14.24 -24.04
C ALA A 69 -1.24 13.80 -22.55
N ASN A 70 -1.63 12.55 -22.26
CA ASN A 70 -1.59 12.02 -20.89
C ASN A 70 -0.16 11.81 -20.37
N LYS A 71 0.79 11.48 -21.26
CA LYS A 71 2.20 11.34 -20.89
C LYS A 71 2.85 12.68 -20.56
N GLU A 72 2.48 13.75 -21.27
CA GLU A 72 2.97 15.11 -21.01
C GLU A 72 2.38 15.74 -19.75
N THR A 73 1.11 15.46 -19.43
CA THR A 73 0.45 15.92 -18.20
C THR A 73 1.01 15.23 -16.95
N ASN A 74 1.24 13.92 -17.00
CA ASN A 74 1.92 13.21 -15.90
C ASN A 74 3.39 13.65 -15.71
N ASN A 75 4.11 13.99 -16.78
CA ASN A 75 5.46 14.52 -16.67
C ASN A 75 5.52 15.94 -16.07
N ARG A 76 4.49 16.78 -16.29
CA ARG A 76 4.34 18.09 -15.63
C ARG A 76 3.91 18.00 -14.17
N ALA A 77 3.13 16.99 -13.81
CA ALA A 77 2.79 16.71 -12.40
C ALA A 77 4.02 16.21 -11.61
N ASN A 78 4.85 15.37 -12.23
CA ASN A 78 6.06 14.80 -11.62
C ASN A 78 7.25 15.77 -11.50
N SER A 79 7.27 16.91 -12.19
CA SER A 79 8.38 17.88 -12.08
C SER A 79 8.36 18.71 -10.79
N ASN A 80 7.27 18.68 -10.03
CA ASN A 80 7.16 19.34 -8.71
C ASN A 80 7.44 18.37 -7.54
N GLU A 81 7.71 17.10 -7.81
CA GLU A 81 8.04 16.05 -6.85
C GLU A 81 9.51 15.60 -6.99
N ALA A 82 10.36 16.47 -7.56
CA ALA A 82 11.79 16.23 -7.71
C ALA A 82 12.57 16.68 -6.47
N VAL A 83 12.23 16.15 -5.29
CA VAL A 83 13.13 16.11 -4.13
C VAL A 83 13.05 14.72 -3.50
N SER A 84 14.21 14.08 -3.40
CA SER A 84 14.46 12.78 -2.74
C SER A 84 14.23 11.52 -3.60
N LYS A 85 15.19 11.27 -4.49
CA LYS A 85 15.47 9.92 -5.00
C LYS A 85 16.05 9.05 -3.86
N ASN A 86 15.20 8.46 -3.04
CA ASN A 86 15.39 7.15 -2.38
C ASN A 86 14.11 6.77 -1.62
N ASN A 87 13.72 5.49 -1.70
CA ASN A 87 12.67 4.77 -0.94
C ASN A 87 11.31 4.52 -1.64
N ASN A 88 11.26 3.57 -2.59
CA ASN A 88 9.98 2.97 -3.02
C ASN A 88 9.64 1.76 -2.11
N VAL A 89 9.53 2.03 -0.81
CA VAL A 89 9.14 1.05 0.20
C VAL A 89 7.64 1.28 0.46
N PRO A 90 6.74 0.31 0.21
CA PRO A 90 5.30 0.50 0.45
C PRO A 90 5.04 0.91 1.90
N SER A 91 4.10 1.84 2.15
CA SER A 91 3.76 2.26 3.52
C SER A 91 3.21 1.09 4.39
N TYR A 92 2.67 0.06 3.75
CA TYR A 92 2.04 -1.11 4.38
C TYR A 92 2.49 -2.44 3.73
N GLY A 93 2.36 -3.54 4.45
CA GLY A 93 2.69 -4.90 4.04
C GLY A 93 4.12 -5.33 4.41
N LYS A 94 4.49 -6.57 4.12
CA LYS A 94 5.82 -7.12 4.52
C LYS A 94 7.02 -6.34 4.02
N LYS A 95 6.86 -5.64 2.89
CA LYS A 95 7.92 -4.84 2.26
C LYS A 95 8.07 -3.46 2.89
N SER A 96 7.19 -3.05 3.82
CA SER A 96 7.21 -1.71 4.43
C SER A 96 8.28 -1.52 5.50
N VAL A 97 8.82 -2.62 6.01
CA VAL A 97 9.80 -2.59 7.09
C VAL A 97 11.21 -2.52 6.47
N PRO A 98 12.06 -1.59 6.91
CA PRO A 98 13.44 -1.49 6.42
C PRO A 98 14.18 -2.83 6.58
N ILE A 99 14.85 -3.28 5.52
CA ILE A 99 15.66 -4.52 5.55
C ILE A 99 16.99 -4.18 6.23
N GLY A 100 17.27 -4.78 7.38
CA GLY A 100 18.52 -4.55 8.10
C GLY A 100 18.74 -5.54 9.24
N PRO A 101 19.93 -5.51 9.88
CA PRO A 101 20.15 -6.21 11.12
C PRO A 101 19.30 -5.56 12.22
N TYR A 102 18.42 -6.34 12.85
CA TYR A 102 17.60 -5.85 13.95
C TYR A 102 18.29 -6.14 15.28
N GLN A 103 18.29 -5.17 16.18
CA GLN A 103 18.73 -5.38 17.55
C GLN A 103 17.84 -6.39 18.27
N THR A 104 18.36 -7.01 19.32
CA THR A 104 17.58 -7.95 20.16
C THR A 104 17.41 -7.36 21.54
N VAL A 105 16.17 -7.27 22.00
CA VAL A 105 15.82 -6.75 23.34
C VAL A 105 14.99 -7.81 24.05
N TYR A 106 15.37 -8.13 25.29
CA TYR A 106 14.77 -9.21 26.10
C TYR A 106 14.71 -10.59 25.40
N GLY A 107 15.62 -10.84 24.46
CA GLY A 107 15.65 -12.09 23.67
C GLY A 107 14.68 -12.09 22.48
N PHE A 108 14.10 -10.94 22.11
CA PHE A 108 13.22 -10.80 20.96
C PHE A 108 13.80 -9.82 19.93
N PRO A 109 13.61 -10.07 18.62
CA PRO A 109 14.05 -9.14 17.59
C PRO A 109 13.21 -7.86 17.61
N VAL A 110 13.90 -6.72 17.60
CA VAL A 110 13.31 -5.38 17.49
C VAL A 110 13.06 -5.07 16.02
N LYS A 111 12.14 -5.84 15.45
CA LYS A 111 11.70 -5.72 14.06
C LYS A 111 10.22 -5.41 14.04
N VAL A 112 9.77 -4.35 13.36
CA VAL A 112 8.33 -4.09 13.24
C VAL A 112 7.63 -5.30 12.60
N LYS A 113 6.55 -5.75 13.24
CA LYS A 113 5.61 -6.73 12.68
C LYS A 113 4.54 -5.98 11.91
N PRO A 114 4.66 -5.85 10.57
CA PRO A 114 3.89 -4.88 9.79
C PRO A 114 2.37 -5.10 9.91
N GLY A 115 1.91 -6.35 9.78
CA GLY A 115 0.48 -6.65 9.91
C GLY A 115 -0.10 -6.43 11.32
N ALA A 116 0.72 -6.42 12.37
CA ALA A 116 0.28 -6.07 13.72
C ALA A 116 0.25 -4.55 13.91
N GLN A 117 1.28 -3.86 13.44
CA GLN A 117 1.39 -2.39 13.51
C GLN A 117 0.30 -1.71 12.66
N GLU A 118 0.03 -2.22 11.47
CA GLU A 118 -0.99 -1.67 10.56
C GLU A 118 -2.39 -1.61 11.18
N LYS A 119 -2.71 -2.50 12.14
CA LYS A 119 -3.98 -2.45 12.89
C LYS A 119 -4.15 -1.17 13.71
N HIS A 120 -3.09 -0.39 13.87
CA HIS A 120 -3.08 0.90 14.53
C HIS A 120 -2.86 2.07 13.55
N ILE A 121 -2.55 1.83 12.27
CA ILE A 121 -2.32 2.89 11.30
C ILE A 121 -3.61 3.15 10.50
N PRO A 122 -4.18 4.37 10.53
CA PRO A 122 -5.38 4.70 9.78
C PRO A 122 -5.22 4.43 8.27
N ASN A 123 -6.32 4.11 7.60
CA ASN A 123 -6.39 3.85 6.16
C ASN A 123 -5.72 2.57 5.65
N THR A 124 -5.00 1.82 6.50
CA THR A 124 -4.49 0.50 6.09
C THR A 124 -5.63 -0.51 5.94
N PRO A 125 -5.48 -1.54 5.10
CA PRO A 125 -6.48 -2.61 4.97
C PRO A 125 -6.79 -3.28 6.31
N ASN A 126 -5.76 -3.51 7.14
CA ASN A 126 -5.90 -4.15 8.45
C ASN A 126 -6.67 -3.27 9.46
N TYR A 127 -6.42 -1.96 9.47
CA TYR A 127 -7.20 -1.03 10.30
C TYR A 127 -8.67 -0.99 9.87
N LYS A 128 -8.93 -0.85 8.56
CA LYS A 128 -10.30 -0.84 8.02
C LYS A 128 -11.06 -2.12 8.37
N GLN A 129 -10.39 -3.28 8.34
CA GLN A 129 -10.98 -4.54 8.76
C GLN A 129 -11.35 -4.54 10.24
N GLU A 130 -10.48 -4.07 11.14
CA GLU A 130 -10.79 -4.03 12.59
C GLU A 130 -11.99 -3.10 12.87
N ILE A 131 -12.10 -1.97 12.17
CA ILE A 131 -13.27 -1.08 12.26
C ILE A 131 -14.54 -1.77 11.72
N ALA A 132 -14.44 -2.50 10.60
CA ALA A 132 -15.56 -3.28 10.05
C ALA A 132 -16.01 -4.40 11.00
N ASP A 133 -15.08 -4.98 11.76
CA ASP A 133 -15.35 -5.97 12.82
C ASP A 133 -15.92 -5.33 14.11
N GLY A 134 -16.16 -4.01 14.13
CA GLY A 134 -16.68 -3.28 15.29
C GLY A 134 -15.66 -3.05 16.40
N LYS A 135 -14.35 -3.20 16.12
CA LYS A 135 -13.27 -3.01 17.10
C LYS A 135 -12.60 -1.67 16.89
N ASN A 136 -12.82 -0.77 17.84
CA ASN A 136 -12.08 0.48 17.90
C ASN A 136 -10.65 0.23 18.43
N LYS A 137 -9.65 0.61 17.62
CA LYS A 137 -8.23 0.49 17.97
C LYS A 137 -7.65 1.87 18.25
N SER A 138 -6.65 1.91 19.13
CA SER A 138 -5.76 3.06 19.24
C SER A 138 -5.09 3.36 17.90
N ILE A 139 -4.89 4.64 17.61
CA ILE A 139 -4.33 5.15 16.36
C ILE A 139 -2.86 5.48 16.58
N PHE A 140 -1.98 4.95 15.77
CA PHE A 140 -0.56 5.29 15.70
C PHE A 140 -0.34 6.33 14.59
N TYR A 141 0.50 7.33 14.86
CA TYR A 141 0.90 8.32 13.87
C TYR A 141 2.14 7.86 13.12
N GLY A 142 2.06 7.85 11.79
CA GLY A 142 3.15 7.43 10.92
C GLY A 142 2.92 6.05 10.30
N ASP A 143 3.99 5.46 9.78
CA ASP A 143 3.97 4.19 9.06
C ASP A 143 4.86 3.13 9.74
N ASN A 144 5.03 1.99 9.09
CA ASN A 144 5.89 0.92 9.59
C ASN A 144 7.38 1.32 9.65
N LYS A 145 7.82 2.33 8.89
CA LYS A 145 9.19 2.86 8.97
C LYS A 145 9.34 3.74 10.20
N THR A 146 8.41 4.66 10.46
CA THR A 146 8.37 5.46 11.69
C THR A 146 8.32 4.55 12.92
N ALA A 147 7.50 3.49 12.88
CA ALA A 147 7.45 2.51 13.96
C ALA A 147 8.79 1.81 14.18
N GLN A 148 9.55 1.51 13.11
CA GLN A 148 10.86 0.90 13.25
C GLN A 148 11.86 1.87 13.87
N GLU A 149 11.86 3.14 13.44
CA GLU A 149 12.73 4.18 14.02
C GLU A 149 12.46 4.39 15.51
N LEU A 150 11.19 4.39 15.92
CA LEU A 150 10.80 4.46 17.33
C LEU A 150 11.26 3.22 18.11
N LEU A 151 11.09 2.02 17.55
CA LEU A 151 11.59 0.80 18.15
C LEU A 151 13.12 0.80 18.32
N ASP A 152 13.86 1.24 17.31
CA ASP A 152 15.32 1.28 17.35
C ASP A 152 15.82 2.25 18.42
N LYS A 153 15.14 3.39 18.58
CA LYS A 153 15.49 4.43 19.56
C LYS A 153 15.09 4.08 20.99
N PHE A 154 13.92 3.47 21.20
CA PHE A 154 13.26 3.42 22.51
C PHE A 154 13.11 2.01 23.09
N ALA A 155 13.28 0.94 22.30
CA ALA A 155 13.22 -0.42 22.83
C ALA A 155 14.27 -0.66 23.92
N GLY A 156 13.85 -1.18 25.07
CA GLY A 156 14.69 -1.47 26.22
C GLY A 156 14.98 -0.28 27.15
N LYS A 157 14.44 0.91 26.86
CA LYS A 157 14.62 2.12 27.69
C LYS A 157 13.46 2.41 28.63
N GLY A 158 12.31 1.78 28.41
CA GLY A 158 11.11 1.96 29.20
C GLY A 158 11.03 1.02 30.40
N THR A 159 9.83 0.91 30.96
CA THR A 159 9.52 0.04 32.09
C THR A 159 8.98 -1.29 31.59
N THR A 160 9.70 -2.37 31.88
CA THR A 160 9.24 -3.74 31.60
C THR A 160 7.98 -4.05 32.40
N VAL A 161 6.88 -4.31 31.71
CA VAL A 161 5.61 -4.74 32.32
C VAL A 161 5.56 -6.27 32.42
N THR A 162 6.00 -6.94 31.37
CA THR A 162 6.22 -8.40 31.35
C THR A 162 7.45 -8.71 30.51
N LYS A 163 7.90 -9.97 30.49
CA LYS A 163 9.05 -10.40 29.67
C LYS A 163 8.94 -10.02 28.18
N SER A 164 7.73 -9.85 27.65
CA SER A 164 7.46 -9.49 26.25
C SER A 164 6.70 -8.18 26.08
N LYS A 165 6.53 -7.40 27.15
CA LYS A 165 5.83 -6.10 27.09
C LYS A 165 6.60 -5.04 27.85
N GLU A 166 6.80 -3.92 27.20
CA GLU A 166 7.50 -2.78 27.77
C GLU A 166 6.67 -1.53 27.54
N ARG A 167 6.53 -0.72 28.59
CA ARG A 167 5.88 0.57 28.52
C ARG A 167 6.93 1.63 28.31
N VAL A 168 6.80 2.41 27.25
CA VAL A 168 7.76 3.46 26.90
C VAL A 168 7.04 4.80 26.78
N ASP A 169 7.71 5.85 27.24
CA ASP A 169 7.43 7.23 26.87
C ASP A 169 8.34 7.59 25.69
N PHE A 170 7.77 8.08 24.61
CA PHE A 170 8.48 8.38 23.37
C PHE A 170 8.92 9.85 23.28
N ASP A 171 8.70 10.65 24.32
CA ASP A 171 8.98 12.09 24.40
C ASP A 171 8.20 12.97 23.40
N GLU A 172 7.57 12.35 22.39
CA GLU A 172 6.75 13.00 21.36
C GLU A 172 5.38 12.29 21.22
N PRO A 173 4.33 12.98 20.76
CA PRO A 173 3.05 12.36 20.47
C PRO A 173 3.18 11.28 19.39
N ILE A 174 2.92 10.02 19.76
CA ILE A 174 3.01 8.86 18.85
C ILE A 174 1.66 8.41 18.30
N GLY A 175 0.55 8.98 18.79
CA GLY A 175 -0.76 8.54 18.41
C GLY A 175 -1.89 8.98 19.33
N LYS A 176 -3.05 8.33 19.17
CA LYS A 176 -4.22 8.46 20.03
C LYS A 176 -4.55 7.12 20.67
N TYR A 177 -4.66 7.09 21.99
CA TYR A 177 -5.23 6.01 22.75
C TYR A 177 -6.76 6.03 22.63
N TYR A 178 -7.36 4.88 22.34
CA TYR A 178 -8.82 4.73 22.40
C TYR A 178 -9.23 4.28 23.80
N ASP A 179 -9.98 5.14 24.50
CA ASP A 179 -10.58 4.80 25.78
C ASP A 179 -11.91 4.09 25.57
N THR A 180 -11.97 2.82 25.99
CA THR A 180 -13.18 1.99 25.87
C THR A 180 -14.30 2.41 26.82
N VAL A 181 -14.01 3.18 27.87
CA VAL A 181 -15.01 3.64 28.85
C VAL A 181 -15.74 4.87 28.32
N THR A 182 -14.98 5.87 27.84
CA THR A 182 -15.55 7.14 27.33
C THR A 182 -15.85 7.10 25.83
N GLY A 183 -15.28 6.13 25.10
CA GLY A 183 -15.37 6.05 23.64
C GLY A 183 -14.54 7.12 22.92
N GLN A 184 -13.64 7.81 23.62
CA GLN A 184 -12.88 8.94 23.09
C GLN A 184 -11.45 8.56 22.70
N TYR A 185 -10.91 9.31 21.75
CA TYR A 185 -9.51 9.23 21.35
C TYR A 185 -8.71 10.32 22.05
N ILE A 186 -7.76 9.91 22.89
CA ILE A 186 -6.91 10.80 23.69
C ILE A 186 -5.50 10.74 23.12
N GLU A 187 -4.92 11.89 22.79
CA GLU A 187 -3.54 11.97 22.31
C GLU A 187 -2.55 11.45 23.37
N THR A 188 -1.53 10.72 22.93
CA THR A 188 -0.56 10.08 23.82
C THR A 188 0.84 10.05 23.23
N ASN A 189 1.82 10.34 24.09
CA ASN A 189 3.24 10.11 23.89
C ASN A 189 3.70 8.76 24.46
N ARG A 190 2.80 8.01 25.12
CA ARG A 190 3.11 6.72 25.73
C ARG A 190 2.60 5.57 24.89
N GLY A 191 3.40 4.52 24.80
CA GLY A 191 3.01 3.30 24.10
C GLY A 191 3.48 2.05 24.83
N MET A 192 2.83 0.95 24.49
CA MET A 192 3.24 -0.39 24.86
C MET A 192 3.95 -1.02 23.67
N LEU A 193 5.20 -1.41 23.88
CA LEU A 193 5.95 -2.27 22.99
C LEU A 193 5.58 -3.72 23.28
N HIS A 194 5.06 -4.41 22.26
CA HIS A 194 4.76 -5.83 22.33
C HIS A 194 5.79 -6.61 21.54
N TYR A 195 6.66 -7.33 22.24
CA TYR A 195 7.69 -8.19 21.66
C TYR A 195 7.17 -9.60 21.39
N GLY A 196 7.71 -10.23 20.35
CA GLY A 196 7.43 -11.61 19.97
C GLY A 196 8.51 -12.19 19.07
N LYS A 197 8.39 -13.49 18.77
CA LYS A 197 9.39 -14.22 17.96
C LYS A 197 9.58 -13.60 16.57
N ASP A 198 8.50 -13.09 15.97
CA ASP A 198 8.51 -12.53 14.61
C ASP A 198 8.87 -11.03 14.56
N GLY A 199 9.04 -10.39 15.72
CA GLY A 199 9.21 -8.94 15.82
C GLY A 199 8.38 -8.31 16.94
N ALA A 200 8.28 -6.99 16.89
CA ALA A 200 7.57 -6.14 17.83
C ALA A 200 6.58 -5.19 17.13
N HIS A 201 5.65 -4.62 17.89
CA HIS A 201 4.78 -3.53 17.43
C HIS A 201 4.49 -2.57 18.58
N ILE A 202 4.14 -1.34 18.22
CA ILE A 202 3.85 -0.24 19.13
C ILE A 202 2.34 -0.07 19.21
N VAL A 203 1.81 -0.10 20.43
CA VAL A 203 0.40 0.18 20.71
C VAL A 203 0.31 1.47 21.54
N PRO A 204 -0.30 2.55 21.01
CA PRO A 204 -0.54 3.75 21.81
C PRO A 204 -1.36 3.44 23.06
N ALA A 205 -0.89 3.90 24.22
CA ALA A 205 -1.41 3.56 25.54
C ALA A 205 -1.93 4.80 26.26
N LYS A 206 -2.72 4.59 27.33
CA LYS A 206 -3.24 5.68 28.17
C LYS A 206 -2.08 6.60 28.60
N PRO A 207 -2.19 7.94 28.40
CA PRO A 207 -1.20 8.89 28.89
C PRO A 207 -1.09 8.83 30.42
N SER A 208 0.04 9.25 30.98
CA SER A 208 0.11 9.50 32.43
C SER A 208 -0.84 10.63 32.78
N GLU A 209 -1.51 10.50 33.91
CA GLU A 209 -2.11 11.64 34.63
C GLU A 209 -1.01 12.58 35.17
#